data_AF-A0A1W9VD93-F1
#
_entry.id   AF-A0A1W9VD93-F1
#
_cell.length_a   1.000
_cell.length_b   1.000
_cell.length_c   1.000
_cell.angle_alpha   90.00
_cell.angle_beta   90.00
_cell.angle_gamma   90.00
#
_symmetry.space_group_name_H-M   'P 1'
#
loop_
_entity.id
_entity.type
_entity.pdbx_description
1 polymer ?
#
loop_
_entity_poly.entity_id
_entity_poly.type
_entity_poly.pdbx_seq_one_letter_code
_entity_poly.pdbx_strand_id
1 'polypeptide(L)'
;MKENLSIIFIFLMGVSVWSLEIESSDISDLGNHLYSRNDNKLAPKYKLGISLTFYHADSIIMLILKSLFHLLKFALFYIINRKSIIPKIALIWQENQRYKRYFTEKNKKLPFSTEEKWFIRSMFISNPKSRKYFTLVTPETVLYRWKQAIKDYWTYDKPKTRKKGRPPITKALKLLIKKLKIENYLWGCTRIQDELEKISIDISRETIRKVIQDYRKSGDIKPNYSWSKFLKSHWQYLFACDFFTVDIFGFKRFYVFFIIELKSRKIVHYNVTQNPNIRFLRSQLGYFEELYPNSYLIHDNSGELKYFPYQEYEIKGVATTPYSPNLNAYAERFIRSIRQECLDWFIIFSEGQLRNILKSYMEYYNRFRPHQGLGAIPEVRKPDISGKIKKKSILYGLHQHYYRAS
;
A
#
# COMPACT_ATOMS: atom_id res chain seq x y z
N MET A 1 19.36 5.35 66.85
CA MET A 1 20.41 4.80 65.95
C MET A 1 19.71 3.98 64.88
N LYS A 2 19.80 4.46 63.63
CA LYS A 2 19.43 3.71 62.44
C LYS A 2 20.36 2.50 62.32
N GLU A 3 19.81 1.34 62.02
CA GLU A 3 20.44 0.29 61.22
C GLU A 3 19.32 -0.60 60.69
N ASN A 4 18.64 -0.15 59.62
CA ASN A 4 17.69 -0.98 58.89
C ASN A 4 18.48 -1.90 57.94
N LEU A 5 18.39 -3.19 58.25
CA LEU A 5 18.83 -4.34 57.47
C LEU A 5 18.30 -4.30 56.03
N SER A 6 19.21 -4.27 55.07
CA SER A 6 18.89 -4.54 53.65
C SER A 6 19.19 -6.01 53.34
N ILE A 7 18.14 -6.84 53.27
CA ILE A 7 18.22 -8.23 52.80
C ILE A 7 18.29 -8.22 51.27
N ILE A 8 19.43 -8.62 50.69
CA ILE A 8 19.61 -8.76 49.24
C ILE A 8 19.24 -10.20 48.84
N PHE A 9 18.06 -10.38 48.25
CA PHE A 9 17.67 -11.62 47.55
C PHE A 9 18.09 -11.52 46.07
N ILE A 10 19.08 -12.32 45.66
CA ILE A 10 19.53 -12.42 44.26
C ILE A 10 18.74 -13.54 43.58
N PHE A 11 17.80 -13.19 42.69
CA PHE A 11 17.16 -14.13 41.78
C PHE A 11 17.66 -13.91 40.33
N LEU A 12 17.90 -15.02 39.64
CA LEU A 12 18.37 -15.13 38.26
C LEU A 12 17.44 -14.39 37.27
N MET A 13 17.91 -13.28 36.68
CA MET A 13 17.84 -12.91 35.25
C MET A 13 18.07 -11.39 35.07
N GLY A 14 19.10 -11.01 34.30
CA GLY A 14 19.18 -9.71 33.60
C GLY A 14 19.29 -8.40 34.43
N VAL A 15 20.52 -7.89 34.57
CA VAL A 15 20.95 -6.49 34.78
C VAL A 15 19.93 -5.48 35.34
N SER A 16 20.00 -5.19 36.64
CA SER A 16 19.96 -3.83 37.25
C SER A 16 20.04 -3.95 38.79
N VAL A 17 20.92 -3.17 39.42
CA VAL A 17 21.03 -3.07 40.89
C VAL A 17 20.26 -1.82 41.31
N TRP A 18 19.30 -1.98 42.23
CA TRP A 18 18.48 -0.88 42.76
C TRP A 18 18.76 -0.75 44.26
N SER A 19 19.08 0.45 44.75
CA SER A 19 19.11 0.76 46.19
C SER A 19 17.88 1.59 46.54
N LEU A 20 17.15 1.20 47.57
CA LEU A 20 16.05 1.96 48.15
C LEU A 20 16.48 2.49 49.52
N GLU A 21 16.51 3.81 49.69
CA GLU A 21 16.49 4.46 51.01
C GLU A 21 15.05 4.87 51.32
N ILE A 22 14.53 4.44 52.47
CA ILE A 22 13.20 4.83 52.97
C ILE A 22 13.41 5.67 54.24
N GLU A 23 12.87 6.89 54.24
CA GLU A 23 12.81 7.75 55.43
C GLU A 23 11.79 7.21 56.45
N SER A 24 12.18 7.24 57.72
CA SER A 24 11.43 6.70 58.84
C SER A 24 10.49 7.74 59.47
N SER A 25 9.20 7.65 59.17
CA SER A 25 8.14 8.10 60.08
C SER A 25 6.86 7.31 59.75
N ASP A 26 6.03 7.07 60.77
CA ASP A 26 4.69 6.47 60.69
C ASP A 26 4.61 4.94 60.85
N ILE A 27 5.54 4.37 61.63
CA ILE A 27 5.30 3.15 62.40
C ILE A 27 4.56 3.54 63.69
N SER A 28 3.23 3.64 63.63
CA SER A 28 2.40 3.58 64.86
C SER A 28 0.95 3.12 64.65
N ASP A 29 0.42 3.03 63.43
CA ASP A 29 -1.03 2.81 63.23
C ASP A 29 -1.46 1.51 62.54
N LEU A 30 -0.54 0.56 62.30
CA LEU A 30 -0.87 -0.73 61.65
C LEU A 30 -1.17 -1.87 62.66
N GLY A 31 -1.60 -1.52 63.87
CA GLY A 31 -2.00 -2.46 64.93
C GLY A 31 -3.45 -2.95 64.87
N ASN A 32 -4.31 -2.37 64.04
CA ASN A 32 -5.74 -2.70 64.03
C ASN A 32 -6.27 -2.77 62.59
N HIS A 33 -6.46 -3.99 62.06
CA HIS A 33 -7.54 -4.41 61.14
C HIS A 33 -7.18 -5.77 60.50
N LEU A 34 -7.08 -6.79 61.35
CA LEU A 34 -7.42 -8.16 60.98
C LEU A 34 -8.94 -8.25 60.73
N TYR A 35 -9.34 -9.15 59.82
CA TYR A 35 -10.71 -9.47 59.40
C TYR A 35 -11.38 -8.52 58.39
N SER A 36 -11.45 -8.91 57.11
CA SER A 36 -12.72 -9.19 56.44
C SER A 36 -12.54 -9.53 54.95
N ARG A 37 -13.47 -10.35 54.50
CA ARG A 37 -13.68 -11.05 53.23
C ARG A 37 -14.32 -10.11 52.18
N ASN A 38 -14.12 -10.46 50.91
CA ASN A 38 -14.91 -10.11 49.72
C ASN A 38 -14.76 -8.73 49.03
N ASP A 39 -14.61 -8.86 47.71
CA ASP A 39 -15.12 -8.05 46.60
C ASP A 39 -14.58 -6.62 46.30
N ASN A 40 -13.99 -6.56 45.10
CA ASN A 40 -14.16 -5.56 44.04
C ASN A 40 -14.00 -4.04 44.31
N LYS A 41 -13.01 -3.50 43.56
CA LYS A 41 -12.89 -2.14 42.98
C LYS A 41 -12.40 -0.99 43.87
N LEU A 42 -11.18 -0.55 43.53
CA LEU A 42 -10.66 0.83 43.33
C LEU A 42 -11.06 1.88 44.40
N ALA A 43 -10.13 2.49 45.15
CA ALA A 43 -9.15 3.52 44.76
C ALA A 43 -8.52 4.10 46.06
N PRO A 44 -7.69 5.17 46.10
CA PRO A 44 -6.86 5.84 45.10
C PRO A 44 -5.38 5.97 45.51
N LYS A 45 -4.63 6.51 44.53
CA LYS A 45 -3.21 6.90 44.50
C LYS A 45 -2.71 7.72 45.70
N TYR A 46 -1.55 7.32 46.23
CA TYR A 46 -0.56 8.27 46.75
C TYR A 46 0.66 8.28 45.80
N LYS A 47 1.06 9.48 45.42
CA LYS A 47 2.03 9.79 44.35
C LYS A 47 3.39 10.06 45.02
N LEU A 48 4.28 9.08 45.04
CA LEU A 48 5.70 9.30 45.40
C LEU A 48 6.51 9.35 44.10
N GLY A 49 7.02 10.54 43.80
CA GLY A 49 7.86 10.78 42.62
C GLY A 49 9.27 10.26 42.85
N ILE A 50 9.80 9.49 41.89
CA ILE A 50 11.21 9.12 41.83
C ILE A 50 11.74 9.67 40.50
N SER A 51 12.63 10.65 40.58
CA SER A 51 13.43 11.15 39.46
C SER A 51 14.71 10.32 39.35
N LEU A 52 15.01 9.77 38.17
CA LEU A 52 16.27 9.08 37.89
C LEU A 52 16.97 9.73 36.69
N THR A 53 18.11 10.35 36.97
CA THR A 53 19.06 10.95 36.02
C THR A 53 19.92 9.85 35.37
N PHE A 54 20.00 9.83 34.04
CA PHE A 54 20.86 8.91 33.28
C PHE A 54 22.32 9.36 33.31
N TYR A 55 23.22 8.54 33.83
CA TYR A 55 24.67 8.64 33.54
C TYR A 55 25.06 7.52 32.56
N HIS A 56 25.50 7.92 31.37
CA HIS A 56 26.08 7.04 30.35
C HIS A 56 27.49 6.66 30.81
N ALA A 57 27.66 5.47 31.40
CA ALA A 57 28.98 4.90 31.69
C ALA A 57 29.39 3.94 30.57
N ASP A 58 30.59 4.17 30.05
CA ASP A 58 31.20 3.67 28.83
C ASP A 58 31.02 2.17 28.51
N SER A 59 30.76 1.90 27.23
CA SER A 59 30.65 0.55 26.65
C SER A 59 31.86 -0.35 26.92
N ILE A 60 33.02 0.26 27.21
CA ILE A 60 34.28 -0.42 27.51
C ILE A 60 34.24 -1.04 28.92
N ILE A 61 33.68 -0.35 29.92
CA ILE A 61 33.57 -0.88 31.30
C ILE A 61 32.61 -2.07 31.32
N MET A 62 31.50 -2.00 30.58
CA MET A 62 30.57 -3.13 30.41
C MET A 62 31.19 -4.31 29.65
N LEU A 63 32.09 -4.05 28.69
CA LEU A 63 32.84 -5.11 27.99
C LEU A 63 33.87 -5.77 28.90
N ILE A 64 34.59 -4.96 29.69
CA ILE A 64 35.57 -5.43 30.67
C ILE A 64 34.86 -6.25 31.75
N LEU A 65 33.76 -5.77 32.33
CA LEU A 65 32.98 -6.51 33.32
C LEU A 65 32.41 -7.82 32.76
N LYS A 66 31.90 -7.84 31.51
CA LYS A 66 31.49 -9.09 30.85
C LYS A 66 32.67 -10.05 30.65
N SER A 67 33.83 -9.54 30.22
CA SER A 67 35.04 -10.35 30.05
C SER A 67 35.56 -10.91 31.37
N LEU A 68 35.50 -10.12 32.45
CA LEU A 68 35.91 -10.50 33.80
C LEU A 68 34.96 -11.57 34.36
N PHE A 69 33.66 -11.42 34.13
CA PHE A 69 32.64 -12.39 34.49
C PHE A 69 32.81 -13.72 33.73
N HIS A 70 33.18 -13.67 32.45
CA HIS A 70 33.54 -14.87 31.68
C HIS A 70 34.83 -15.53 32.19
N LEU A 71 35.84 -14.75 32.58
CA LEU A 71 37.07 -15.24 33.20
C LEU A 71 36.81 -15.88 34.58
N LEU A 72 35.93 -15.29 35.39
CA LEU A 72 35.55 -15.81 36.71
C LEU A 72 34.73 -17.10 36.57
N LYS A 73 33.80 -17.16 35.61
CA LYS A 73 33.13 -18.40 35.22
C LYS A 73 34.11 -19.46 34.74
N PHE A 74 35.10 -19.07 33.94
CA PHE A 74 36.13 -19.99 33.45
C PHE A 74 36.99 -20.53 34.61
N ALA A 75 37.39 -19.70 35.56
CA ALA A 75 38.17 -20.10 36.73
C ALA A 75 37.36 -21.00 37.67
N LEU A 76 36.10 -20.67 37.97
CA LEU A 76 35.18 -21.53 38.72
C LEU A 76 34.97 -22.87 38.01
N PHE A 77 34.76 -22.86 36.69
CA PHE A 77 34.58 -24.07 35.90
C PHE A 77 35.84 -24.92 35.83
N TYR A 78 37.03 -24.30 35.80
CA TYR A 78 38.33 -24.97 35.87
C TYR A 78 38.52 -25.69 37.22
N ILE A 79 38.16 -25.03 38.33
CA ILE A 79 38.26 -25.58 39.68
C ILE A 79 37.26 -26.74 39.88
N ILE A 80 36.02 -26.59 39.43
CA ILE A 80 34.94 -27.59 39.59
C ILE A 80 35.20 -28.86 38.76
N ASN A 81 35.90 -28.76 37.61
CA ASN A 81 36.11 -29.88 36.68
C ASN A 81 37.25 -30.84 37.02
N ARG A 82 37.91 -30.73 38.19
CA ARG A 82 38.92 -31.72 38.62
C ARG A 82 38.33 -33.12 38.84
N LYS A 83 37.02 -33.25 39.08
CA LYS A 83 36.35 -34.55 39.27
C LYS A 83 35.93 -35.12 37.91
N SER A 84 36.38 -36.34 37.60
CA SER A 84 36.32 -36.98 36.27
C SER A 84 34.91 -37.15 35.65
N ILE A 85 33.84 -36.99 36.42
CA ILE A 85 32.45 -37.25 36.02
C ILE A 85 31.75 -36.01 35.46
N ILE A 86 31.98 -34.83 36.05
CA ILE A 86 31.28 -33.58 35.69
C ILE A 86 31.55 -33.14 34.24
N PRO A 87 32.79 -33.18 33.73
CA PRO A 87 33.08 -32.84 32.33
C PRO A 87 32.37 -33.76 31.32
N LYS A 88 32.22 -35.04 31.68
CA LYS A 88 31.55 -36.05 30.84
C LYS A 88 30.06 -35.73 30.73
N ILE A 89 29.39 -35.46 31.85
CA ILE A 89 27.97 -35.10 31.87
C ILE A 89 27.75 -33.80 31.09
N ALA A 90 28.64 -32.82 31.25
CA ALA A 90 28.52 -31.52 30.59
C ALA A 90 28.65 -31.64 29.05
N LEU A 91 29.57 -32.47 28.54
CA LEU A 91 29.68 -32.74 27.10
C LEU A 91 28.44 -33.44 26.53
N ILE A 92 27.98 -34.50 27.19
CA ILE A 92 26.80 -35.27 26.75
C ILE A 92 25.56 -34.38 26.77
N TRP A 93 25.44 -33.51 27.77
CA TRP A 93 24.34 -32.55 27.84
C TRP A 93 24.38 -31.55 26.68
N GLN A 94 25.56 -31.01 26.35
CA GLN A 94 25.72 -30.10 25.22
C GLN A 94 25.42 -30.79 23.89
N GLU A 95 25.81 -32.05 23.73
CA GLU A 95 25.52 -32.87 22.56
C GLU A 95 24.01 -33.13 22.41
N ASN A 96 23.34 -33.50 23.50
CA ASN A 96 21.89 -33.68 23.51
C ASN A 96 21.11 -32.40 23.20
N GLN A 97 21.53 -31.24 23.72
CA GLN A 97 20.91 -29.95 23.39
C GLN A 97 21.01 -29.65 21.89
N ARG A 98 22.15 -29.99 21.28
CA ARG A 98 22.34 -29.81 19.84
C ARG A 98 21.51 -30.78 19.01
N TYR A 99 21.44 -32.05 19.40
CA TYR A 99 20.58 -33.02 18.73
C TYR A 99 19.10 -32.60 18.79
N LYS A 100 18.63 -32.11 19.95
CA LYS A 100 17.29 -31.54 20.08
C LYS A 100 17.05 -30.43 19.05
N ARG A 101 17.95 -29.42 18.98
CA ARG A 101 17.87 -28.34 17.97
C ARG A 101 17.87 -28.86 16.53
N TYR A 102 18.72 -29.86 16.23
CA TYR A 102 18.80 -30.48 14.90
C TYR A 102 17.47 -31.12 14.46
N PHE A 103 16.78 -31.82 15.38
CA PHE A 103 15.47 -32.41 15.09
C PHE A 103 14.36 -31.37 15.01
N THR A 104 14.40 -30.31 15.83
CA THR A 104 13.40 -29.24 15.78
C THR A 104 13.43 -28.44 14.47
N GLU A 105 14.62 -28.27 13.87
CA GLU A 105 14.81 -27.42 12.67
C GLU A 105 14.86 -28.20 11.34
N LYS A 106 14.20 -29.37 11.26
CA LYS A 106 14.08 -30.20 10.04
C LYS A 106 15.43 -30.56 9.40
N ASN A 107 16.32 -31.21 10.17
CA ASN A 107 17.56 -31.83 9.65
C ASN A 107 18.56 -30.88 8.98
N LYS A 108 18.58 -29.59 9.35
CA LYS A 108 19.68 -28.69 8.95
C LYS A 108 20.86 -28.85 9.91
N LYS A 109 22.06 -29.13 9.37
CA LYS A 109 23.30 -29.15 10.16
C LYS A 109 23.57 -27.75 10.72
N LEU A 110 23.29 -27.55 12.01
CA LEU A 110 23.55 -26.27 12.69
C LEU A 110 25.05 -26.15 13.05
N PRO A 111 25.75 -25.08 12.64
CA PRO A 111 27.13 -24.84 13.06
C PRO A 111 27.18 -24.58 14.57
N PHE A 112 28.29 -24.93 15.23
CA PHE A 112 28.49 -24.59 16.64
C PHE A 112 28.40 -23.07 16.84
N SER A 113 27.65 -22.64 17.85
CA SER A 113 27.60 -21.24 18.26
C SER A 113 28.97 -20.78 18.77
N THR A 114 29.22 -19.48 18.79
CA THR A 114 30.48 -18.91 19.31
C THR A 114 30.67 -19.30 20.78
N GLU A 115 29.61 -19.28 21.58
CA GLU A 115 29.60 -19.68 22.99
C GLU A 115 29.90 -21.18 23.17
N GLU A 116 29.31 -22.03 22.34
CA GLU A 116 29.56 -23.48 22.35
C GLU A 116 31.01 -23.80 22.01
N LYS A 117 31.61 -23.08 21.04
CA LYS A 117 33.03 -23.23 20.69
C LYS A 117 33.95 -22.84 21.84
N TRP A 118 33.65 -21.74 22.52
CA TRP A 118 34.42 -21.30 23.69
C TRP A 118 34.29 -22.29 24.85
N PHE A 119 33.09 -22.81 25.11
CA PHE A 119 32.86 -23.84 26.11
C PHE A 119 33.66 -25.11 25.80
N ILE A 120 33.57 -25.67 24.58
CA ILE A 120 34.32 -26.87 24.19
C ILE A 120 35.83 -26.62 24.31
N ARG A 121 36.31 -25.47 23.83
CA ARG A 121 37.73 -25.09 23.91
C ARG A 121 38.19 -24.99 25.36
N SER A 122 37.43 -24.33 26.24
CA SER A 122 37.73 -24.23 27.67
C SER A 122 37.83 -25.59 28.33
N MET A 123 36.95 -26.50 27.96
CA MET A 123 36.83 -27.81 28.56
C MET A 123 37.97 -28.75 28.10
N PHE A 124 38.40 -28.64 26.83
CA PHE A 124 39.59 -29.34 26.33
C PHE A 124 40.91 -28.82 26.89
N ILE A 125 41.00 -27.53 27.22
CA ILE A 125 42.18 -26.96 27.90
C ILE A 125 42.23 -27.44 29.36
N SER A 126 41.08 -27.43 30.04
CA SER A 126 40.98 -27.77 31.47
C SER A 126 41.11 -29.27 31.75
N ASN A 127 40.62 -30.12 30.84
CA ASN A 127 40.69 -31.58 30.97
C ASN A 127 40.91 -32.23 29.60
N PRO A 128 42.17 -32.45 29.18
CA PRO A 128 42.50 -33.01 27.87
C PRO A 128 41.92 -34.40 27.61
N LYS A 129 41.72 -35.21 28.67
CA LYS A 129 41.15 -36.56 28.59
C LYS A 129 39.68 -36.56 28.17
N SER A 130 38.99 -35.41 28.23
CA SER A 130 37.59 -35.28 27.83
C SER A 130 37.37 -35.37 26.32
N ARG A 131 38.41 -35.18 25.51
CA ARG A 131 38.35 -35.27 24.04
C ARG A 131 37.77 -36.59 23.53
N LYS A 132 38.05 -37.69 24.23
CA LYS A 132 37.57 -39.04 23.87
C LYS A 132 36.04 -39.19 23.98
N TYR A 133 35.36 -38.29 24.68
CA TYR A 133 33.91 -38.31 24.86
C TYR A 133 33.18 -37.34 23.92
N PHE A 134 33.90 -36.61 23.07
CA PHE A 134 33.30 -35.66 22.14
C PHE A 134 33.17 -36.30 20.75
N THR A 135 31.99 -36.85 20.47
CA THR A 135 31.67 -37.63 19.25
C THR A 135 31.19 -36.78 18.06
N LEU A 136 30.91 -35.49 18.28
CA LEU A 136 30.29 -34.60 17.30
C LEU A 136 31.20 -34.10 16.17
N VAL A 137 32.52 -34.21 16.32
CA VAL A 137 33.49 -33.76 15.30
C VAL A 137 34.24 -34.98 14.80
N THR A 138 33.83 -35.48 13.62
CA THR A 138 34.53 -36.58 12.97
C THR A 138 35.80 -36.09 12.26
N PRO A 139 36.80 -36.96 12.06
CA PRO A 139 37.96 -36.65 11.23
C PRO A 139 37.58 -36.13 9.84
N GLU A 140 36.52 -36.62 9.20
CA GLU A 140 36.07 -36.07 7.90
C GLU A 140 35.63 -34.62 8.01
N THR A 141 35.00 -34.23 9.12
CA THR A 141 34.54 -32.84 9.33
C THR A 141 35.72 -31.88 9.43
N VAL A 142 36.80 -32.30 10.10
CA VAL A 142 38.05 -31.53 10.22
C VAL A 142 38.73 -31.43 8.86
N LEU A 143 38.86 -32.54 8.14
CA LEU A 143 39.47 -32.58 6.81
C LEU A 143 38.69 -31.74 5.79
N TYR A 144 37.35 -31.79 5.80
CA TYR A 144 36.50 -30.95 4.96
C TYR A 144 36.74 -29.45 5.25
N ARG A 145 36.74 -29.06 6.53
CA ARG A 145 37.01 -27.69 6.96
C ARG A 145 38.43 -27.23 6.62
N TRP A 146 39.41 -28.11 6.75
CA TRP A 146 40.81 -27.85 6.36
C TRP A 146 40.95 -27.64 4.86
N LYS A 147 40.34 -28.51 4.04
CA LYS A 147 40.29 -28.33 2.57
C LYS A 147 39.57 -27.04 2.19
N GLN A 148 38.52 -26.67 2.90
CA GLN A 148 37.79 -25.42 2.68
C GLN A 148 38.63 -24.19 3.08
N ALA A 149 39.34 -24.24 4.21
CA ALA A 149 40.25 -23.19 4.64
C ALA A 149 41.45 -23.03 3.70
N ILE A 150 42.02 -24.13 3.19
CA ILE A 150 43.05 -24.12 2.14
C ILE A 150 42.49 -23.48 0.87
N LYS A 151 41.28 -23.86 0.45
CA LYS A 151 40.63 -23.25 -0.71
C LYS A 151 40.44 -21.75 -0.51
N ASP A 152 39.99 -21.32 0.67
CA ASP A 152 39.79 -19.90 0.99
C ASP A 152 41.12 -19.14 1.11
N TYR A 153 42.19 -19.78 1.58
CA TYR A 153 43.54 -19.21 1.67
C TYR A 153 44.21 -19.05 0.29
N TRP A 154 44.04 -20.03 -0.60
CA TRP A 154 44.65 -20.04 -1.94
C TRP A 154 43.75 -19.45 -3.03
N THR A 155 42.46 -19.25 -2.76
CA THR A 155 41.65 -18.36 -3.60
C THR A 155 42.05 -16.94 -3.28
N TYR A 156 43.00 -16.42 -4.07
CA TYR A 156 43.33 -15.00 -4.11
C TYR A 156 42.06 -14.16 -3.90
N ASP A 157 42.13 -13.19 -2.98
CA ASP A 157 41.12 -12.15 -2.81
C ASP A 157 40.76 -11.65 -4.22
N LYS A 158 39.59 -12.04 -4.72
CA LYS A 158 38.97 -11.32 -5.84
C LYS A 158 39.00 -9.87 -5.37
N PRO A 159 39.58 -8.92 -6.11
CA PRO A 159 39.69 -7.56 -5.63
C PRO A 159 38.32 -7.12 -5.11
N LYS A 160 38.23 -6.76 -3.82
CA LYS A 160 36.96 -6.36 -3.16
C LYS A 160 36.22 -5.29 -3.97
N THR A 161 36.97 -4.54 -4.78
CA THR A 161 36.47 -3.72 -5.87
C THR A 161 36.53 -4.50 -7.18
N ARG A 162 35.41 -5.11 -7.60
CA ARG A 162 35.15 -5.26 -9.05
C ARG A 162 35.45 -3.89 -9.66
N LYS A 163 36.34 -3.80 -10.68
CA LYS A 163 36.44 -2.58 -11.51
C LYS A 163 35.00 -2.21 -11.86
N LYS A 164 34.52 -1.06 -11.35
CA LYS A 164 33.15 -0.61 -11.65
C LYS A 164 33.11 -0.57 -13.18
N GLY A 165 32.26 -1.42 -13.76
CA GLY A 165 32.07 -1.41 -15.22
C GLY A 165 31.57 -0.04 -15.67
N ARG A 166 31.22 0.06 -16.96
CA ARG A 166 30.59 1.27 -17.51
C ARG A 166 29.58 1.84 -16.51
N PRO A 167 29.67 3.14 -16.14
CA PRO A 167 28.80 3.72 -15.14
C PRO A 167 27.33 3.43 -15.51
N PRO A 168 26.50 3.04 -14.54
CA PRO A 168 25.11 2.72 -14.79
C PRO A 168 24.41 3.98 -15.33
N ILE A 169 23.46 3.76 -16.24
CA ILE A 169 22.58 4.82 -16.74
C ILE A 169 21.95 5.56 -15.56
N THR A 170 21.83 6.87 -15.67
CA THR A 170 21.19 7.72 -14.66
C THR A 170 19.76 7.26 -14.38
N LYS A 171 19.33 7.38 -13.11
CA LYS A 171 17.97 7.03 -12.69
C LYS A 171 16.90 7.81 -13.45
N ALA A 172 17.16 9.09 -13.72
CA ALA A 172 16.27 9.96 -14.49
C ALA A 172 15.99 9.38 -15.89
N LEU A 173 17.04 8.90 -16.57
CA LEU A 173 16.90 8.36 -17.91
C LEU A 173 16.21 6.98 -17.92
N LYS A 174 16.46 6.14 -16.92
CA LYS A 174 15.66 4.91 -16.73
C LYS A 174 14.18 5.23 -16.49
N LEU A 175 13.85 6.27 -15.73
CA LEU A 175 12.48 6.71 -15.51
C LEU A 175 11.85 7.28 -16.78
N LEU A 176 12.62 8.01 -17.60
CA LEU A 176 12.16 8.50 -18.90
C LEU A 176 11.83 7.34 -19.85
N ILE A 177 12.72 6.33 -19.98
CA ILE A 177 12.46 5.13 -20.78
C ILE A 177 11.20 4.40 -20.29
N LYS A 178 11.03 4.27 -18.96
CA LYS A 178 9.82 3.69 -18.36
C LYS A 178 8.58 4.48 -18.77
N LYS A 179 8.61 5.82 -18.63
CA LYS A 179 7.52 6.72 -19.00
C LYS A 179 7.15 6.57 -20.48
N LEU A 180 8.13 6.68 -21.38
CA LEU A 180 7.92 6.52 -22.82
C LEU A 180 7.28 5.17 -23.17
N LYS A 181 7.73 4.08 -22.55
CA LYS A 181 7.17 2.75 -22.82
C LYS A 181 5.74 2.57 -22.28
N ILE A 182 5.41 3.16 -21.13
CA ILE A 182 4.06 3.11 -20.54
C ILE A 182 3.10 3.98 -21.37
N GLU A 183 3.51 5.18 -21.74
CA GLU A 183 2.74 6.13 -22.55
C GLU A 183 2.59 5.66 -23.99
N ASN A 184 3.57 4.92 -24.54
CA ASN A 184 3.57 4.43 -25.91
C ASN A 184 3.85 2.93 -25.97
N TYR A 185 2.84 2.14 -25.60
CA TYR A 185 2.96 0.69 -25.49
C TYR A 185 3.46 0.01 -26.78
N LEU A 186 3.01 0.47 -27.95
CA LEU A 186 3.37 -0.09 -29.25
C LEU A 186 4.83 0.17 -29.64
N TRP A 187 5.51 1.13 -29.01
CA TRP A 187 6.88 1.46 -29.38
C TRP A 187 7.85 0.33 -29.02
N GLY A 188 8.55 -0.18 -30.04
CA GLY A 188 9.68 -1.09 -29.86
C GLY A 188 10.90 -0.37 -29.30
N CYS A 189 11.95 -1.14 -28.97
CA CYS A 189 13.19 -0.56 -28.44
C CYS A 189 13.87 0.38 -29.45
N THR A 190 13.81 0.05 -30.75
CA THR A 190 14.35 0.91 -31.82
C THR A 190 13.59 2.23 -31.88
N ARG A 191 12.26 2.19 -31.91
CA ARG A 191 11.44 3.42 -31.94
C ARG A 191 11.72 4.32 -30.73
N ILE A 192 11.89 3.74 -29.53
CA ILE A 192 12.24 4.51 -28.33
C ILE A 192 13.64 5.12 -28.46
N GLN A 193 14.60 4.42 -29.08
CA GLN A 193 15.93 4.97 -29.36
C GLN A 193 15.80 6.18 -30.28
N ASP A 194 15.12 6.06 -31.41
CA ASP A 194 14.95 7.15 -32.38
C ASP A 194 14.29 8.38 -31.74
N GLU A 195 13.28 8.19 -30.86
CA GLU A 195 12.61 9.29 -30.15
C GLU A 195 13.50 9.94 -29.08
N LEU A 196 14.44 9.21 -28.48
CA LEU A 196 15.44 9.76 -27.57
C LEU A 196 16.54 10.50 -28.32
N GLU A 197 16.90 10.03 -29.51
CA GLU A 197 17.89 10.68 -30.37
C GLU A 197 17.42 12.07 -30.84
N LYS A 198 16.11 12.23 -31.11
CA LYS A 198 15.49 13.54 -31.41
C LYS A 198 15.69 14.60 -30.33
N ILE A 199 15.81 14.19 -29.07
CA ILE A 199 16.06 15.08 -27.92
C ILE A 199 17.55 15.08 -27.51
N SER A 200 18.43 14.66 -28.41
CA SER A 200 19.89 14.60 -28.23
C SER A 200 20.35 13.66 -27.12
N ILE A 201 19.61 12.58 -26.86
CA ILE A 201 19.97 11.55 -25.90
C ILE A 201 20.38 10.28 -26.65
N ASP A 202 21.69 10.07 -26.78
CA ASP A 202 22.24 8.85 -27.41
C ASP A 202 22.30 7.67 -26.42
N ILE A 203 21.57 6.61 -26.73
CA ILE A 203 21.54 5.36 -25.98
C ILE A 203 21.39 4.18 -26.94
N SER A 204 22.18 3.14 -26.73
CA SER A 204 22.02 1.92 -27.51
C SER A 204 20.67 1.22 -27.26
N ARG A 205 20.04 0.73 -28.33
CA ARG A 205 18.85 -0.14 -28.30
C ARG A 205 18.91 -1.23 -27.23
N GLU A 206 20.08 -1.85 -27.08
CA GLU A 206 20.31 -2.96 -26.14
C GLU A 206 20.22 -2.49 -24.68
N THR A 207 20.64 -1.26 -24.42
CA THR A 207 20.52 -0.61 -23.12
C THR A 207 19.04 -0.34 -22.78
N ILE A 208 18.27 0.16 -23.75
CA ILE A 208 16.81 0.36 -23.62
C ILE A 208 16.10 -0.97 -23.36
N ARG A 209 16.48 -2.02 -24.12
CA ARG A 209 15.94 -3.38 -23.96
C ARG A 209 16.14 -3.92 -22.55
N LYS A 210 17.36 -3.79 -22.00
CA LYS A 210 17.67 -4.20 -20.61
C LYS A 210 16.83 -3.44 -19.60
N VAL A 211 16.73 -2.11 -19.73
CA VAL A 211 15.92 -1.28 -18.84
C VAL A 211 14.44 -1.69 -18.86
N ILE A 212 13.86 -1.88 -20.05
CA ILE A 212 12.47 -2.34 -20.18
C ILE A 212 12.30 -3.74 -19.57
N GLN A 213 13.26 -4.65 -19.77
CA GLN A 213 13.20 -5.99 -19.20
C GLN A 213 13.27 -5.97 -17.67
N ASP A 214 14.11 -5.12 -17.08
CA ASP A 214 14.22 -4.96 -15.63
C ASP A 214 12.90 -4.46 -15.03
N TYR A 215 12.24 -3.49 -15.68
CA TYR A 215 10.92 -3.03 -15.25
C TYR A 215 9.82 -4.07 -15.46
N ARG A 216 9.88 -4.89 -16.52
CA ARG A 216 8.95 -6.02 -16.69
C ARG A 216 9.10 -7.05 -15.57
N LYS A 217 10.34 -7.40 -15.20
CA LYS A 217 10.63 -8.31 -14.07
C LYS A 217 10.13 -7.75 -12.74
N SER A 218 10.21 -6.43 -12.57
CA SER A 218 9.72 -5.73 -11.37
C SER A 218 8.19 -5.56 -11.35
N GLY A 219 7.48 -5.94 -12.43
CA GLY A 219 6.02 -5.75 -12.56
C GLY A 219 5.59 -4.32 -12.93
N ASP A 220 6.55 -3.43 -13.14
CA ASP A 220 6.33 -2.00 -13.41
C ASP A 220 5.81 -1.73 -14.83
N ILE A 221 6.15 -2.58 -15.80
CA ILE A 221 5.67 -2.50 -17.18
C ILE A 221 4.95 -3.80 -17.49
N LYS A 222 3.65 -3.71 -17.77
CA LYS A 222 2.87 -4.88 -18.20
C LYS A 222 3.21 -5.23 -19.65
N PRO A 223 3.28 -6.54 -19.99
CA PRO A 223 3.60 -6.99 -21.32
C PRO A 223 2.49 -6.73 -22.34
N ASN A 224 1.25 -6.51 -21.89
CA ASN A 224 0.06 -6.41 -22.74
C ASN A 224 -0.54 -5.00 -22.72
N TYR A 225 -1.17 -4.62 -23.84
CA TYR A 225 -1.97 -3.41 -23.95
C TYR A 225 -3.14 -3.49 -22.97
N SER A 226 -3.25 -2.55 -22.04
CA SER A 226 -4.29 -2.59 -21.02
C SER A 226 -5.66 -2.27 -21.60
N TRP A 227 -6.70 -2.99 -21.16
CA TRP A 227 -8.11 -2.69 -21.47
C TRP A 227 -8.49 -1.22 -21.25
N SER A 228 -8.00 -0.60 -20.18
CA SER A 228 -8.27 0.81 -19.89
C SER A 228 -7.76 1.75 -20.99
N LYS A 229 -6.58 1.47 -21.55
CA LYS A 229 -5.98 2.26 -22.63
C LYS A 229 -6.65 2.00 -23.98
N PHE A 230 -7.03 0.75 -24.23
CA PHE A 230 -7.85 0.39 -25.37
C PHE A 230 -9.20 1.13 -25.35
N LEU A 231 -9.92 1.11 -24.23
CA LEU A 231 -11.19 1.83 -24.14
C LEU A 231 -11.01 3.34 -24.29
N LYS A 232 -9.96 3.92 -23.67
CA LYS A 232 -9.64 5.35 -23.82
C LYS A 232 -9.40 5.78 -25.26
N SER A 233 -8.80 4.94 -26.12
CA SER A 233 -8.61 5.30 -27.53
C SER A 233 -9.91 5.32 -28.32
N HIS A 234 -10.94 4.58 -27.87
CA HIS A 234 -12.25 4.51 -28.52
C HIS A 234 -13.29 5.46 -27.92
N TRP A 235 -13.01 6.06 -26.76
CA TRP A 235 -13.97 6.89 -26.01
C TRP A 235 -14.60 8.03 -26.81
N GLN A 236 -13.93 8.57 -27.83
CA GLN A 236 -14.49 9.65 -28.64
C GLN A 236 -15.69 9.24 -29.50
N TYR A 237 -15.87 7.94 -29.74
CA TYR A 237 -17.00 7.40 -30.50
C TYR A 237 -18.03 6.70 -29.60
N LEU A 238 -17.79 6.68 -28.29
CA LEU A 238 -18.63 5.96 -27.33
C LEU A 238 -19.52 6.95 -26.59
N PHE A 239 -20.82 6.73 -26.75
CA PHE A 239 -21.88 7.45 -26.06
C PHE A 239 -22.70 6.46 -25.26
N ALA A 240 -23.36 6.94 -24.23
CA ALA A 240 -24.37 6.19 -23.52
C ALA A 240 -25.67 6.98 -23.45
N CYS A 241 -26.81 6.29 -23.47
CA CYS A 241 -28.10 6.90 -23.21
C CYS A 241 -28.89 6.08 -22.21
N ASP A 242 -29.88 6.75 -21.62
CA ASP A 242 -30.82 6.15 -20.70
C ASP A 242 -32.05 7.06 -20.56
N PHE A 243 -33.08 6.53 -19.92
CA PHE A 243 -34.26 7.26 -19.49
C PHE A 243 -34.32 7.35 -17.97
N PHE A 244 -34.79 8.47 -17.45
CA PHE A 244 -35.25 8.54 -16.06
C PHE A 244 -36.58 9.25 -15.95
N THR A 245 -37.31 8.96 -14.88
CA THR A 245 -38.65 9.50 -14.65
C THR A 245 -38.63 10.71 -13.73
N VAL A 246 -39.48 11.69 -14.02
CA VAL A 246 -39.74 12.83 -13.13
C VAL A 246 -41.25 12.97 -12.99
N ASP A 247 -41.71 12.90 -11.75
CA ASP A 247 -43.12 13.11 -11.43
C ASP A 247 -43.33 14.58 -11.09
N ILE A 248 -44.32 15.20 -11.74
CA ILE A 248 -44.71 16.58 -11.46
C ILE A 248 -45.98 16.60 -10.58
N PHE A 249 -46.26 17.76 -10.00
CA PHE A 249 -47.47 18.02 -9.23
C PHE A 249 -48.71 17.61 -10.03
N GLY A 250 -49.64 16.91 -9.37
CA GLY A 250 -50.76 16.24 -10.05
C GLY A 250 -50.43 14.86 -10.60
N PHE A 251 -49.34 14.22 -10.14
CA PHE A 251 -48.96 12.83 -10.42
C PHE A 251 -48.79 12.48 -11.90
N LYS A 252 -48.46 13.47 -12.73
CA LYS A 252 -48.08 13.23 -14.13
C LYS A 252 -46.61 12.86 -14.20
N ARG A 253 -46.33 11.74 -14.85
CA ARG A 253 -44.97 11.23 -15.07
C ARG A 253 -44.42 11.71 -16.40
N PHE A 254 -43.21 12.25 -16.38
CA PHE A 254 -42.40 12.56 -17.55
C PHE A 254 -41.17 11.66 -17.60
N TYR A 255 -40.77 11.32 -18.81
CA TYR A 255 -39.54 10.61 -19.12
C TYR A 255 -38.54 11.60 -19.70
N VAL A 256 -37.36 11.63 -19.12
CA VAL A 256 -36.24 12.44 -19.60
C VAL A 256 -35.25 11.49 -20.28
N PHE A 257 -35.11 11.66 -21.58
CA PHE A 257 -34.08 11.01 -22.38
C PHE A 257 -32.81 11.87 -22.34
N PHE A 258 -31.65 11.24 -22.26
CA PHE A 258 -30.37 11.93 -22.41
C PHE A 258 -29.32 11.06 -23.09
N ILE A 259 -28.33 11.71 -23.70
CA ILE A 259 -27.15 11.07 -24.25
C ILE A 259 -25.92 11.74 -23.62
N ILE A 260 -25.02 10.91 -23.07
CA ILE A 260 -23.76 11.31 -22.47
C ILE A 260 -22.58 10.82 -23.32
N GLU A 261 -21.65 11.72 -23.65
CA GLU A 261 -20.38 11.34 -24.27
C GLU A 261 -19.48 10.70 -23.22
N LEU A 262 -19.00 9.46 -23.46
CA LEU A 262 -18.17 8.80 -22.47
C LEU A 262 -16.83 9.51 -22.30
N LYS A 263 -16.18 10.05 -23.33
CA LYS A 263 -14.85 10.68 -23.15
C LYS A 263 -14.85 11.84 -22.15
N SER A 264 -15.74 12.80 -22.36
CA SER A 264 -15.82 14.07 -21.63
C SER A 264 -16.83 14.06 -20.49
N ARG A 265 -17.70 13.04 -20.44
CA ARG A 265 -18.86 12.96 -19.53
C ARG A 265 -19.81 14.14 -19.75
N LYS A 266 -19.79 14.75 -20.93
CA LYS A 266 -20.69 15.83 -21.32
C LYS A 266 -22.04 15.26 -21.71
N ILE A 267 -23.13 15.86 -21.23
CA ILE A 267 -24.47 15.61 -21.77
C ILE A 267 -24.57 16.33 -23.10
N VAL A 268 -24.63 15.57 -24.19
CA VAL A 268 -24.64 16.11 -25.56
C VAL A 268 -26.05 16.34 -26.08
N HIS A 269 -27.02 15.55 -25.63
CA HIS A 269 -28.42 15.66 -26.01
C HIS A 269 -29.32 15.30 -24.84
N TYR A 270 -30.48 15.94 -24.74
CA TYR A 270 -31.54 15.54 -23.82
C TYR A 270 -32.89 16.06 -24.30
N ASN A 271 -33.96 15.35 -23.96
CA ASN A 271 -35.32 15.80 -24.23
C ASN A 271 -36.32 15.17 -23.25
N VAL A 272 -37.50 15.76 -23.16
CA VAL A 272 -38.57 15.36 -22.23
C VAL A 272 -39.77 14.90 -23.05
N THR A 273 -40.43 13.83 -22.60
CA THR A 273 -41.66 13.29 -23.18
C THR A 273 -42.54 12.65 -22.12
N GLN A 274 -43.84 12.57 -22.34
CA GLN A 274 -44.73 11.72 -21.55
C GLN A 274 -44.81 10.29 -22.09
N ASN A 275 -44.52 10.14 -23.39
CA ASN A 275 -44.67 8.89 -24.13
C ASN A 275 -43.33 8.54 -24.78
N PRO A 276 -42.46 7.74 -24.13
CA PRO A 276 -41.13 7.39 -24.62
C PRO A 276 -41.20 6.32 -25.72
N ASN A 277 -41.96 6.58 -26.79
CA ASN A 277 -42.16 5.61 -27.87
C ASN A 277 -41.07 5.67 -28.96
N ILE A 278 -41.11 4.71 -29.88
CA ILE A 278 -40.16 4.63 -31.01
C ILE A 278 -40.18 5.89 -31.88
N ARG A 279 -41.36 6.52 -32.08
CA ARG A 279 -41.46 7.77 -32.86
C ARG A 279 -40.68 8.92 -32.21
N PHE A 280 -40.76 9.04 -30.89
CA PHE A 280 -39.96 10.00 -30.13
C PHE A 280 -38.46 9.70 -30.28
N LEU A 281 -38.06 8.42 -30.11
CA LEU A 281 -36.66 8.00 -30.25
C LEU A 281 -36.10 8.30 -31.65
N ARG A 282 -36.87 8.06 -32.72
CA ARG A 282 -36.44 8.39 -34.10
C ARG A 282 -36.05 9.85 -34.23
N SER A 283 -36.86 10.76 -33.70
CA SER A 283 -36.55 12.20 -33.70
C SER A 283 -35.29 12.52 -32.89
N GLN A 284 -35.09 11.88 -31.73
CA GLN A 284 -33.93 12.17 -30.88
C GLN A 284 -32.64 11.60 -31.46
N LEU A 285 -32.70 10.38 -32.01
CA LEU A 285 -31.54 9.69 -32.57
C LEU A 285 -31.16 10.23 -33.95
N GLY A 286 -32.12 10.70 -34.75
CA GLY A 286 -31.82 11.41 -36.00
C GLY A 286 -31.07 12.73 -35.76
N TYR A 287 -31.49 13.51 -34.75
CA TYR A 287 -30.74 14.71 -34.35
C TYR A 287 -29.34 14.38 -33.82
N PHE A 288 -29.22 13.29 -33.05
CA PHE A 288 -27.92 12.85 -32.53
C PHE A 288 -26.97 12.38 -33.64
N GLU A 289 -27.48 11.62 -34.61
CA GLU A 289 -26.73 11.14 -35.77
C GLU A 289 -26.14 12.30 -36.59
N GLU A 290 -26.93 13.35 -36.85
CA GLU A 290 -26.48 14.52 -37.60
C GLU A 290 -25.24 15.18 -36.95
N LEU A 291 -25.19 15.19 -35.62
CA LEU A 291 -24.08 15.78 -34.86
C LEU A 291 -22.91 14.81 -34.64
N TYR A 292 -23.18 13.51 -34.52
CA TYR A 292 -22.22 12.48 -34.14
C TYR A 292 -22.36 11.20 -34.99
N PRO A 293 -22.08 11.28 -36.30
CA PRO A 293 -22.16 10.11 -37.18
C PRO A 293 -21.10 9.07 -36.82
N ASN A 294 -21.34 7.80 -37.18
CA ASN A 294 -20.46 6.66 -36.93
C ASN A 294 -20.18 6.38 -35.44
N SER A 295 -21.14 6.72 -34.57
CA SER A 295 -21.02 6.59 -33.12
C SER A 295 -21.62 5.30 -32.59
N TYR A 296 -21.11 4.83 -31.46
CA TYR A 296 -21.63 3.69 -30.71
C TYR A 296 -22.43 4.19 -29.51
N LEU A 297 -23.71 3.81 -29.44
CA LEU A 297 -24.63 4.24 -28.40
C LEU A 297 -24.94 3.07 -27.46
N ILE A 298 -24.38 3.12 -26.26
CA ILE A 298 -24.63 2.15 -25.20
C ILE A 298 -25.95 2.49 -24.52
N HIS A 299 -26.83 1.51 -24.40
CA HIS A 299 -28.12 1.70 -23.73
C HIS A 299 -28.50 0.48 -22.91
N ASP A 300 -29.42 0.68 -21.97
CA ASP A 300 -29.97 -0.43 -21.20
C ASP A 300 -30.79 -1.37 -22.10
N ASN A 301 -31.15 -2.55 -21.58
CA ASN A 301 -31.92 -3.53 -22.34
C ASN A 301 -33.45 -3.23 -22.29
N SER A 302 -33.84 -1.95 -22.22
CA SER A 302 -35.24 -1.51 -22.23
C SER A 302 -35.85 -1.63 -23.63
N GLY A 303 -37.16 -1.89 -23.68
CA GLY A 303 -37.85 -2.30 -24.91
C GLY A 303 -37.63 -1.36 -26.09
N GLU A 304 -37.93 -0.08 -25.93
CA GLU A 304 -37.92 0.87 -27.04
C GLU A 304 -36.50 1.12 -27.58
N LEU A 305 -35.48 1.11 -26.72
CA LEU A 305 -34.08 1.25 -27.14
C LEU A 305 -33.52 -0.05 -27.73
N LYS A 306 -33.91 -1.21 -27.20
CA LYS A 306 -33.48 -2.52 -27.69
C LYS A 306 -34.03 -2.84 -29.08
N TYR A 307 -35.31 -2.55 -29.31
CA TYR A 307 -36.00 -2.87 -30.57
C TYR A 307 -35.93 -1.71 -31.58
N PHE A 308 -35.16 -0.66 -31.31
CA PHE A 308 -34.96 0.44 -32.24
C PHE A 308 -34.20 -0.03 -33.50
N PRO A 309 -34.63 0.36 -34.72
CA PRO A 309 -33.98 -0.05 -35.96
C PRO A 309 -32.70 0.78 -36.23
N TYR A 310 -31.64 0.58 -35.45
CA TYR A 310 -30.37 1.30 -35.61
C TYR A 310 -29.72 1.13 -36.99
N GLN A 311 -30.08 0.09 -37.73
CA GLN A 311 -29.59 -0.18 -39.09
C GLN A 311 -30.01 0.91 -40.10
N GLU A 312 -31.05 1.68 -39.78
CA GLU A 312 -31.50 2.83 -40.58
C GLU A 312 -30.62 4.09 -40.38
N TYR A 313 -29.66 4.06 -39.45
CA TYR A 313 -28.86 5.21 -39.02
C TYR A 313 -27.36 4.87 -39.07
N GLU A 314 -26.51 5.88 -39.17
CA GLU A 314 -25.04 5.80 -39.01
C GLU A 314 -24.61 5.66 -37.54
N ILE A 315 -25.46 5.09 -36.68
CA ILE A 315 -25.16 4.83 -35.27
C ILE A 315 -25.35 3.36 -34.94
N LYS A 316 -24.51 2.84 -34.05
CA LYS A 316 -24.59 1.44 -33.60
C LYS A 316 -25.10 1.37 -32.17
N GLY A 317 -26.32 0.86 -31.99
CA GLY A 317 -26.87 0.55 -30.67
C GLY A 317 -26.18 -0.66 -30.04
N VAL A 318 -25.76 -0.52 -28.78
CA VAL A 318 -25.13 -1.57 -27.99
C VAL A 318 -25.92 -1.74 -26.68
N ALA A 319 -26.78 -2.74 -26.64
CA ALA A 319 -27.55 -3.06 -25.45
C ALA A 319 -26.64 -3.68 -24.37
N THR A 320 -26.76 -3.20 -23.13
CA THR A 320 -26.13 -3.87 -21.98
C THR A 320 -26.78 -5.22 -21.72
N THR A 321 -26.04 -6.15 -21.11
CA THR A 321 -26.64 -7.41 -20.66
C THR A 321 -27.78 -7.15 -19.68
N PRO A 322 -28.83 -7.99 -19.66
CA PRO A 322 -29.90 -7.88 -18.68
C PRO A 322 -29.36 -7.76 -17.24
N TYR A 323 -30.01 -6.95 -16.41
CA TYR A 323 -29.71 -6.79 -14.97
C TYR A 323 -28.26 -6.41 -14.65
N SER A 324 -27.59 -5.70 -15.56
CA SER A 324 -26.18 -5.30 -15.42
C SER A 324 -26.01 -3.78 -15.43
N PRO A 325 -26.56 -3.09 -14.41
CA PRO A 325 -26.54 -1.62 -14.29
C PRO A 325 -25.12 -1.03 -14.43
N ASN A 326 -24.14 -1.74 -13.88
CA ASN A 326 -22.71 -1.37 -13.94
C ASN A 326 -22.16 -1.22 -15.37
N LEU A 327 -22.79 -1.82 -16.39
CA LEU A 327 -22.36 -1.66 -17.78
C LEU A 327 -22.73 -0.29 -18.37
N ASN A 328 -23.69 0.42 -17.77
CA ASN A 328 -24.05 1.80 -18.08
C ASN A 328 -23.76 2.76 -16.90
N ALA A 329 -22.70 2.48 -16.13
CA ALA A 329 -22.40 3.20 -14.90
C ALA A 329 -22.27 4.73 -15.05
N TYR A 330 -21.90 5.24 -16.24
CA TYR A 330 -21.83 6.69 -16.49
C TYR A 330 -23.21 7.34 -16.56
N ALA A 331 -24.17 6.71 -17.23
CA ALA A 331 -25.54 7.18 -17.31
C ALA A 331 -26.20 7.13 -15.93
N GLU A 332 -26.05 6.02 -15.20
CA GLU A 332 -26.59 5.88 -13.85
C GLU A 332 -26.01 6.90 -12.88
N ARG A 333 -24.69 7.14 -12.96
CA ARG A 333 -24.03 8.15 -12.13
C ARG A 333 -24.55 9.55 -12.45
N PHE A 334 -24.84 9.83 -13.71
CA PHE A 334 -25.48 11.07 -14.11
C PHE A 334 -26.89 11.20 -13.53
N ILE A 335 -27.74 10.18 -13.67
CA ILE A 335 -29.11 10.16 -13.12
C ILE A 335 -29.10 10.43 -11.62
N ARG A 336 -28.19 9.77 -10.89
CA ARG A 336 -28.02 10.02 -9.46
C ARG A 336 -27.61 11.46 -9.17
N SER A 337 -26.70 12.03 -9.96
CA SER A 337 -26.24 13.41 -9.77
C SER A 337 -27.38 14.40 -9.99
N ILE A 338 -28.15 14.28 -11.09
CA ILE A 338 -29.24 15.22 -11.39
C ILE A 338 -30.38 15.14 -10.38
N ARG A 339 -30.68 13.96 -9.83
CA ARG A 339 -31.64 13.82 -8.73
C ARG A 339 -31.16 14.54 -7.47
N GLN A 340 -30.01 14.11 -6.95
CA GLN A 340 -29.48 14.57 -5.66
C GLN A 340 -29.09 16.06 -5.65
N GLU A 341 -28.62 16.58 -6.78
CA GLU A 341 -28.14 17.96 -6.89
C GLU A 341 -29.20 18.92 -7.42
N CYS A 342 -30.32 18.45 -7.99
CA CYS A 342 -31.29 19.32 -8.62
C CYS A 342 -32.73 18.87 -8.39
N LEU A 343 -33.17 17.77 -9.00
CA LEU A 343 -34.60 17.45 -9.11
C LEU A 343 -35.26 17.19 -7.75
N ASP A 344 -34.54 16.64 -6.78
CA ASP A 344 -35.08 16.38 -5.43
C ASP A 344 -35.36 17.68 -4.64
N TRP A 345 -34.89 18.83 -5.14
CA TRP A 345 -35.04 20.15 -4.50
C TRP A 345 -36.12 21.03 -5.13
N PHE A 346 -36.82 20.55 -6.17
CA PHE A 346 -37.89 21.31 -6.84
C PHE A 346 -39.22 20.58 -6.75
N ILE A 347 -40.27 21.32 -6.39
CA ILE A 347 -41.64 20.94 -6.71
C ILE A 347 -41.94 21.46 -8.11
N ILE A 348 -42.20 20.53 -9.03
CA ILE A 348 -42.39 20.84 -10.45
C ILE A 348 -43.89 20.83 -10.75
N PHE A 349 -44.41 21.91 -11.31
CA PHE A 349 -45.84 22.10 -11.57
C PHE A 349 -46.21 21.96 -13.05
N SER A 350 -45.24 22.10 -13.96
CA SER A 350 -45.48 22.02 -15.41
C SER A 350 -44.29 21.46 -16.18
N GLU A 351 -44.56 20.98 -17.39
CA GLU A 351 -43.52 20.54 -18.32
C GLU A 351 -42.56 21.68 -18.70
N GLY A 352 -43.08 22.89 -18.92
CA GLY A 352 -42.25 24.06 -19.24
C GLY A 352 -41.26 24.39 -18.12
N GLN A 353 -41.71 24.29 -16.86
CA GLN A 353 -40.83 24.43 -15.70
C GLN A 353 -39.75 23.34 -15.67
N LEU A 354 -40.13 22.07 -15.88
CA LEU A 354 -39.18 20.94 -15.95
C LEU A 354 -38.10 21.20 -17.02
N ARG A 355 -38.50 21.59 -18.23
CA ARG A 355 -37.57 21.89 -19.34
C ARG A 355 -36.59 23.01 -18.98
N ASN A 356 -37.06 24.07 -18.32
CA ASN A 356 -36.20 25.19 -17.88
C ASN A 356 -35.22 24.79 -16.77
N ILE A 357 -35.65 23.97 -15.82
CA ILE A 357 -34.79 23.41 -14.77
C ILE A 357 -33.71 22.53 -15.40
N LEU A 358 -34.10 21.58 -16.26
CA LEU A 358 -33.17 20.68 -16.94
C LEU A 358 -32.16 21.46 -17.79
N LYS A 359 -32.60 22.47 -18.55
CA LYS A 359 -31.70 23.34 -19.32
C LYS A 359 -30.63 24.00 -18.46
N SER A 360 -31.07 24.60 -17.34
CA SER A 360 -30.16 25.24 -16.38
C SER A 360 -29.19 24.23 -15.75
N TYR A 361 -29.67 23.01 -15.49
CA TYR A 361 -28.85 21.95 -14.92
C TYR A 361 -27.83 21.39 -15.91
N MET A 362 -28.21 21.15 -17.17
CA MET A 362 -27.26 20.65 -18.17
C MET A 362 -26.15 21.66 -18.45
N GLU A 363 -26.47 22.96 -18.44
CA GLU A 363 -25.45 24.02 -18.54
C GLU A 363 -24.51 23.99 -17.33
N TYR A 364 -25.06 23.89 -16.12
CA TYR A 364 -24.27 23.70 -14.89
C TYR A 364 -23.35 22.47 -14.96
N TYR A 365 -23.93 21.32 -15.31
CA TYR A 365 -23.27 20.03 -15.34
C TYR A 365 -22.10 19.99 -16.33
N ASN A 366 -22.29 20.57 -17.52
CA ASN A 366 -21.31 20.56 -18.59
C ASN A 366 -20.20 21.63 -18.41
N ARG A 367 -20.51 22.79 -17.83
CA ARG A 367 -19.58 23.94 -17.80
C ARG A 367 -18.94 24.22 -16.44
N PHE A 368 -19.58 23.81 -15.36
CA PHE A 368 -19.22 24.29 -14.03
C PHE A 368 -19.02 23.18 -13.01
N ARG A 369 -19.75 22.06 -13.13
CA ARG A 369 -19.67 20.95 -12.17
C ARG A 369 -18.35 20.20 -12.29
N PRO A 370 -17.53 20.13 -11.23
CA PRO A 370 -16.30 19.34 -11.24
C PRO A 370 -16.61 17.83 -11.22
N HIS A 371 -15.89 17.05 -12.03
CA HIS A 371 -16.04 15.59 -12.08
C HIS A 371 -14.78 14.92 -11.53
N GLN A 372 -14.91 14.29 -10.36
CA GLN A 372 -13.78 13.60 -9.70
C GLN A 372 -13.15 12.53 -10.59
N GLY A 373 -13.93 11.83 -11.42
CA GLY A 373 -13.43 10.82 -12.36
C GLY A 373 -12.65 11.39 -13.57
N LEU A 374 -12.71 12.69 -13.80
CA LEU A 374 -11.91 13.40 -14.82
C LEU A 374 -10.78 14.23 -14.21
N GLY A 375 -10.88 14.60 -12.93
CA GLY A 375 -10.01 15.61 -12.32
C GLY A 375 -10.27 17.03 -12.86
N ALA A 376 -11.36 17.25 -13.58
CA ALA A 376 -11.71 18.50 -14.25
C ALA A 376 -13.23 18.61 -14.52
N ILE A 377 -13.65 19.70 -15.15
CA ILE A 377 -15.00 19.92 -15.70
C ILE A 377 -15.10 19.35 -17.14
N PRO A 378 -16.31 19.00 -17.65
CA PRO A 378 -16.47 18.39 -18.97
C PRO A 378 -16.02 19.31 -20.10
N GLU A 379 -16.47 20.56 -20.08
CA GLU A 379 -15.95 21.62 -20.94
C GLU A 379 -14.71 22.23 -20.31
N VAL A 380 -13.54 21.62 -20.58
CA VAL A 380 -12.25 22.02 -20.00
C VAL A 380 -11.99 23.52 -20.24
N ARG A 381 -11.91 24.27 -19.14
CA ARG A 381 -11.41 25.65 -19.13
C ARG A 381 -10.08 25.71 -18.39
N LYS A 382 -9.16 26.55 -18.87
CA LYS A 382 -7.94 26.85 -18.12
C LYS A 382 -8.34 27.60 -16.84
N PRO A 383 -7.82 27.22 -15.67
CA PRO A 383 -8.14 27.92 -14.44
C PRO A 383 -7.51 29.32 -14.46
N ASP A 384 -8.29 30.33 -14.08
CA ASP A 384 -7.76 31.66 -13.84
C ASP A 384 -6.90 31.64 -12.56
N ILE A 385 -5.64 32.03 -12.67
CA ILE A 385 -4.66 31.94 -11.57
C ILE A 385 -4.64 33.23 -10.74
N SER A 386 -5.06 34.36 -11.33
CA SER A 386 -5.05 35.69 -10.71
C SER A 386 -6.44 36.33 -10.72
N GLY A 387 -6.64 37.38 -9.91
CA GLY A 387 -7.92 38.09 -9.78
C GLY A 387 -8.68 37.80 -8.48
N LYS A 388 -9.63 38.69 -8.15
CA LYS A 388 -10.48 38.56 -6.95
C LYS A 388 -11.49 37.44 -7.13
N ILE A 389 -11.70 36.62 -6.10
CA ILE A 389 -12.69 35.55 -6.12
C ILE A 389 -14.09 36.18 -6.08
N LYS A 390 -14.90 35.90 -7.10
CA LYS A 390 -16.32 36.26 -7.17
C LYS A 390 -17.16 34.99 -7.20
N LYS A 391 -18.43 35.13 -6.84
CA LYS A 391 -19.43 34.06 -6.93
C LYS A 391 -20.56 34.44 -7.89
N LYS A 392 -21.10 33.45 -8.59
CA LYS A 392 -22.30 33.55 -9.41
C LYS A 392 -23.29 32.48 -8.97
N SER A 393 -24.52 32.90 -8.69
CA SER A 393 -25.62 31.99 -8.41
C SER A 393 -26.01 31.20 -9.67
N ILE A 394 -26.17 29.89 -9.53
CA ILE A 394 -26.57 28.96 -10.60
C ILE A 394 -27.76 28.14 -10.11
N LEU A 395 -28.58 27.63 -11.03
CA LEU A 395 -29.72 26.77 -10.72
C LEU A 395 -30.68 27.41 -9.71
N TYR A 396 -31.07 28.65 -9.99
CA TYR A 396 -32.01 29.42 -9.16
C TYR A 396 -31.56 29.59 -7.70
N GLY A 397 -30.25 29.60 -7.43
CA GLY A 397 -29.70 29.77 -6.08
C GLY A 397 -29.26 28.48 -5.41
N LEU A 398 -29.60 27.32 -5.98
CA LEU A 398 -29.27 26.02 -5.40
C LEU A 398 -27.75 25.77 -5.38
N HIS A 399 -27.04 26.30 -6.38
CA HIS A 399 -25.59 26.15 -6.48
C HIS A 399 -24.90 27.51 -6.63
N GLN A 400 -23.63 27.56 -6.21
CA GLN A 400 -22.79 28.74 -6.34
C GLN A 400 -21.53 28.37 -7.12
N HIS A 401 -21.27 29.08 -8.22
CA HIS A 401 -20.03 28.95 -8.97
C HIS A 401 -19.05 30.06 -8.57
N TYR A 402 -17.85 29.65 -8.21
CA TYR A 402 -16.76 30.55 -7.85
C TYR A 402 -15.78 30.67 -9.01
N TYR A 403 -15.41 31.91 -9.35
CA TYR A 403 -14.47 32.22 -10.42
C TYR A 403 -13.59 33.40 -10.01
N ARG A 404 -12.43 33.58 -10.67
CA ARG A 404 -11.63 34.79 -10.49
C ARG A 404 -12.00 35.80 -11.57
N ALA A 405 -12.31 37.02 -11.16
CA ALA A 405 -12.45 38.14 -12.09
C ALA A 405 -11.08 38.82 -12.22
N SER A 406 -10.55 38.79 -13.45
CA SER A 406 -9.36 39.54 -13.87
C SER A 406 -9.55 41.04 -13.74
#